data_AF-A0A395D0S0-F1
#
_entry.id   AF-A0A395D0S0-F1
#
_cell.length_a   1.000
_cell.length_b   1.000
_cell.length_c   1.000
_cell.angle_alpha   90.00
_cell.angle_beta   90.00
_cell.angle_gamma   90.00
#
_symmetry.space_group_name_H-M   'P 1'
#
loop_
_entity.id
_entity.type
_entity.pdbx_description
1 polymer ?
#
loop_
_entity_poly.entity_id
_entity_poly.type
_entity_poly.pdbx_seq_one_letter_code
_entity_poly.pdbx_strand_id
1 'polypeptide(L)'
;MKKDYIPELSEVRMVRRAPERPFAFSEDDGRYIASCLREVEAAFGLEGFPGVPFERIPARALIGQFIDWWRGLEPGDDSQHTAHARLPGAIRLLDTVSAWMEEQARRDRSDSL
;
A
#
# COMPACT_ATOMS: atom_id res chain seq x y z
N MET A 1 14.04 11.75 10.96
CA MET A 1 14.90 12.16 9.83
C MET A 1 14.71 11.11 8.73
N LYS A 2 14.14 11.43 7.56
CA LYS A 2 14.01 10.42 6.49
C LYS A 2 15.44 9.99 6.11
N LYS A 3 15.73 8.69 6.19
CA LYS A 3 16.98 8.14 5.66
C LYS A 3 17.06 8.46 4.17
N ASP A 4 18.26 8.76 3.67
CA ASP A 4 18.54 8.71 2.24
C ASP A 4 18.46 7.25 1.80
N TYR A 5 17.23 6.80 1.55
CA TYR A 5 16.93 5.45 1.15
C TYR A 5 16.93 5.37 -0.37
N ILE A 6 17.77 4.50 -0.91
CA ILE A 6 17.74 4.13 -2.33
C ILE A 6 16.69 3.01 -2.48
N PRO A 7 15.61 3.21 -3.25
CA PRO A 7 14.57 2.21 -3.42
C PRO A 7 15.10 0.89 -3.99
N GLU A 8 14.67 -0.22 -3.40
CA GLU A 8 14.95 -1.55 -3.95
C GLU A 8 14.21 -1.74 -5.28
N LEU A 9 14.82 -2.45 -6.23
CA LEU A 9 14.22 -2.68 -7.55
C LEU A 9 12.85 -3.38 -7.45
N SER A 10 12.67 -4.25 -6.46
CA SER A 10 11.40 -4.90 -6.17
C SER A 10 10.30 -3.88 -5.85
N GLU A 11 10.57 -2.93 -4.99
CA GLU A 11 9.62 -1.88 -4.58
C GLU A 11 9.24 -0.98 -5.75
N VAL A 12 10.23 -0.57 -6.55
CA VAL A 12 9.99 0.20 -7.79
C VAL A 12 9.05 -0.56 -8.73
N ARG A 13 9.23 -1.88 -8.86
CA ARG A 13 8.36 -2.72 -9.69
C ARG A 13 6.95 -2.87 -9.10
N MET A 14 6.82 -3.01 -7.79
CA MET A 14 5.53 -3.08 -7.09
C MET A 14 4.70 -1.81 -7.36
N VAL A 15 5.29 -0.64 -7.14
CA VAL A 15 4.64 0.65 -7.40
C VAL A 15 4.27 0.81 -8.87
N ARG A 16 5.16 0.43 -9.79
CA ARG A 16 4.90 0.53 -11.24
C ARG A 16 3.78 -0.40 -11.70
N ARG A 17 3.60 -1.57 -11.08
CA ARG A 17 2.54 -2.52 -11.38
C ARG A 17 1.18 -2.03 -10.90
N ALA A 18 1.14 -1.36 -9.75
CA ALA A 18 -0.09 -0.85 -9.19
C ALA A 18 -0.76 0.20 -10.11
N PRO A 19 -2.07 0.10 -10.35
CA PRO A 19 -2.76 0.99 -11.28
C PRO A 19 -2.97 2.40 -10.70
N GLU A 20 -3.26 3.38 -11.57
CA GLU A 20 -3.62 4.77 -11.18
C GLU A 20 -5.09 4.93 -10.74
N ARG A 21 -5.81 3.82 -10.60
CA ARG A 21 -7.19 3.76 -10.07
C ARG A 21 -7.16 3.07 -8.69
N PRO A 22 -8.21 3.23 -7.87
CA PRO A 22 -8.30 2.52 -6.60
C PRO A 22 -8.22 0.99 -6.78
N PHE A 23 -7.74 0.32 -5.73
CA PHE A 23 -7.71 -1.14 -5.68
C PHE A 23 -9.13 -1.72 -5.72
N ALA A 24 -9.30 -2.80 -6.46
CA ALA A 24 -10.51 -3.62 -6.41
C ALA A 24 -10.33 -4.71 -5.35
N PHE A 25 -10.37 -4.32 -4.07
CA PHE A 25 -10.19 -5.27 -2.96
C PHE A 25 -11.37 -6.23 -2.82
N SER A 26 -11.10 -7.42 -2.30
CA SER A 26 -12.11 -8.17 -1.57
C SER A 26 -12.49 -7.42 -0.29
N GLU A 27 -13.64 -7.73 0.31
CA GLU A 27 -14.08 -7.04 1.53
C GLU A 27 -13.07 -7.23 2.68
N ASP A 28 -12.54 -8.44 2.83
CA ASP A 28 -11.58 -8.78 3.89
C ASP A 28 -10.23 -8.09 3.67
N ASP A 29 -9.70 -8.08 2.45
CA ASP A 29 -8.44 -7.39 2.12
C ASP A 29 -8.57 -5.89 2.34
N GLY A 30 -9.70 -5.30 1.90
CA GLY A 30 -9.99 -3.89 2.08
C GLY A 30 -10.03 -3.50 3.56
N ARG A 31 -10.73 -4.29 4.39
CA ARG A 31 -10.78 -4.08 5.85
C ARG A 31 -9.39 -4.19 6.48
N TYR A 32 -8.59 -5.18 6.08
CA TYR A 32 -7.23 -5.36 6.59
C TYR A 32 -6.31 -4.17 6.25
N ILE A 33 -6.28 -3.75 4.99
CA ILE A 33 -5.42 -2.64 4.55
C ILE A 33 -5.87 -1.32 5.18
N ALA A 34 -7.17 -1.06 5.26
CA ALA A 34 -7.69 0.14 5.91
C ALA A 34 -7.36 0.17 7.43
N SER A 35 -7.37 -0.99 8.09
CA SER A 35 -6.89 -1.13 9.48
C SER A 35 -5.40 -0.82 9.60
N CYS A 36 -4.56 -1.40 8.74
CA CYS A 36 -3.12 -1.11 8.72
C CYS A 36 -2.84 0.38 8.50
N LEU A 37 -3.54 1.03 7.56
CA LEU A 37 -3.40 2.46 7.29
C LEU A 37 -3.69 3.29 8.55
N ARG A 38 -4.88 3.11 9.15
CA ARG A 38 -5.31 3.87 10.32
C ARG A 38 -4.43 3.63 11.55
N GLU A 39 -3.94 2.42 11.74
CA GLU A 39 -3.06 2.09 12.86
C GLU A 39 -1.70 2.76 12.76
N VAL A 40 -1.11 2.81 11.56
CA VAL A 40 0.15 3.53 11.33
C VAL A 40 -0.06 5.04 11.49
N GLU A 41 -1.15 5.58 10.94
CA GLU A 41 -1.53 6.99 11.11
C GLU A 41 -1.67 7.37 12.59
N ALA A 42 -2.40 6.55 13.36
CA ALA A 42 -2.61 6.78 14.79
C ALA A 42 -1.30 6.64 15.61
N ALA A 43 -0.52 5.59 15.37
CA ALA A 43 0.69 5.32 16.16
C ALA A 43 1.81 6.35 15.92
N PHE A 44 1.89 6.89 14.70
CA PHE A 44 2.93 7.86 14.33
C PHE A 44 2.42 9.32 14.27
N GLY A 45 1.13 9.57 14.55
CA GLY A 45 0.54 10.91 14.55
C GLY A 45 0.61 11.58 13.18
N LEU A 46 0.33 10.83 12.12
CA LEU A 46 0.44 11.28 10.73
C LEU A 46 -0.82 10.96 9.94
N GLU A 47 -0.99 11.63 8.80
CA GLU A 47 -2.12 11.44 7.89
C GLU A 47 -1.56 11.21 6.49
N GLY A 48 -1.75 10.01 5.94
CA GLY A 48 -1.18 9.64 4.64
C GLY A 48 -1.91 10.29 3.48
N PHE A 49 -3.23 10.47 3.62
CA PHE A 49 -4.09 10.96 2.54
C PHE A 49 -5.15 11.95 3.06
N PRO A 50 -4.75 13.20 3.37
CA PRO A 50 -5.66 14.18 3.97
C PRO A 50 -6.92 14.44 3.15
N GLY A 51 -8.07 14.22 3.78
CA GLY A 51 -9.39 14.45 3.16
C GLY A 51 -9.76 13.48 2.03
N VAL A 52 -8.98 12.43 1.78
CA VAL A 52 -9.27 11.42 0.75
C VAL A 52 -9.78 10.15 1.43
N PRO A 53 -11.02 9.71 1.17
CA PRO A 53 -11.50 8.46 1.73
C PRO A 53 -10.75 7.27 1.11
N PHE A 54 -10.56 6.22 1.92
CA PHE A 54 -9.74 5.05 1.59
C PHE A 54 -10.06 4.45 0.21
N GLU A 55 -11.35 4.34 -0.12
CA GLU A 55 -11.87 3.72 -1.34
C GLU A 55 -11.57 4.54 -2.60
N ARG A 56 -11.12 5.79 -2.45
CA ARG A 56 -10.77 6.70 -3.55
C ARG A 56 -9.27 6.88 -3.72
N ILE A 57 -8.45 6.30 -2.85
CA ILE A 57 -6.99 6.39 -2.95
C ILE A 57 -6.52 5.55 -4.14
N PRO A 58 -5.74 6.11 -5.08
CA PRO A 58 -5.14 5.33 -6.16
C PRO A 58 -4.25 4.21 -5.62
N ALA A 59 -4.34 3.02 -6.22
CA ALA A 59 -3.56 1.86 -5.78
C ALA A 59 -2.05 2.13 -5.75
N ARG A 60 -1.55 2.82 -6.78
CA ARG A 60 -0.15 3.25 -6.87
C ARG A 60 0.27 4.16 -5.73
N ALA A 61 -0.57 5.13 -5.38
CA ALA A 61 -0.29 6.06 -4.29
C ALA A 61 -0.29 5.32 -2.94
N LEU A 62 -1.26 4.42 -2.73
CA LEU A 62 -1.39 3.65 -1.50
C LEU A 62 -0.17 2.76 -1.23
N ILE A 63 0.24 1.93 -2.20
CA ILE A 63 1.40 1.05 -2.03
C ILE A 63 2.70 1.83 -1.90
N GLY A 64 2.85 2.95 -2.63
CA GLY A 64 3.98 3.86 -2.50
C GLY A 64 4.08 4.43 -1.09
N GLN A 65 2.97 4.91 -0.52
CA GLN A 65 2.94 5.47 0.82
C GLN A 65 3.30 4.43 1.90
N PHE A 66 2.83 3.19 1.74
CA PHE A 66 3.18 2.09 2.65
C PHE A 66 4.67 1.74 2.59
N ILE A 67 5.28 1.73 1.41
CA ILE A 67 6.72 1.51 1.22
C ILE A 67 7.51 2.66 1.86
N ASP A 68 7.11 3.90 1.61
CA ASP A 68 7.74 5.09 2.19
C ASP A 68 7.71 5.06 3.72
N TRP A 69 6.59 4.65 4.31
CA TRP A 69 6.48 4.47 5.75
C TRP A 69 7.34 3.32 6.26
N TRP A 70 7.34 2.18 5.57
CA TRP A 70 8.13 1.04 5.99
C TRP A 70 9.63 1.36 6.03
N ARG A 71 10.11 2.14 5.06
CA ARG A 71 11.52 2.51 4.93
C ARG A 71 11.91 3.75 5.73
N GLY A 72 10.98 4.68 5.90
CA GLY A 72 11.25 6.01 6.45
C GLY A 72 10.87 6.21 7.90
N LEU A 73 9.93 5.43 8.45
CA LEU A 73 9.54 5.54 9.86
C LEU A 73 10.49 4.74 10.74
N GLU A 74 10.83 5.32 11.90
CA GLU A 74 11.62 4.69 12.94
C GLU A 74 10.75 4.58 14.19
N PRO A 75 10.31 3.37 14.58
CA PRO A 75 9.52 3.18 15.79
C PRO A 75 10.30 3.55 17.05
N GLY A 76 9.69 4.33 17.93
CA GLY A 76 10.25 4.72 19.24
C GLY A 76 9.57 4.05 20.43
N ASP A 77 8.40 3.44 20.24
CA ASP A 77 7.64 2.75 21.28
C ASP A 77 6.97 1.46 20.75
N ASP A 78 6.40 0.66 21.65
CA ASP A 78 5.79 -0.63 21.34
C ASP A 78 4.59 -0.52 20.38
N SER A 79 3.83 0.58 20.45
CA SER A 79 2.68 0.83 19.57
C SER A 79 3.15 1.06 18.14
N GLN A 80 4.15 1.92 17.97
CA GLN A 80 4.81 2.20 16.70
C GLN A 80 5.48 0.95 16.13
N HIS A 81 6.13 0.14 16.97
CA HIS A 81 6.73 -1.12 16.55
C HIS A 81 5.70 -2.09 15.99
N THR A 82 4.56 -2.22 16.68
CA THR A 82 3.46 -3.10 16.27
C THR A 82 2.87 -2.65 14.93
N ALA A 83 2.57 -1.36 14.78
CA ALA A 83 2.02 -0.81 13.54
C ALA A 83 3.01 -0.94 12.38
N HIS A 84 4.29 -0.61 12.60
CA HIS A 84 5.34 -0.70 11.59
C HIS A 84 5.59 -2.13 11.13
N ALA A 85 5.58 -3.11 12.05
CA ALA A 85 5.78 -4.53 11.74
C ALA A 85 4.71 -5.12 10.81
N ARG A 86 3.53 -4.49 10.70
CA ARG A 86 2.46 -4.91 9.78
C ARG A 86 2.68 -4.43 8.33
N LEU A 87 3.47 -3.38 8.12
CA LEU A 87 3.66 -2.76 6.81
C LEU A 87 4.17 -3.75 5.74
N PRO A 88 5.16 -4.62 5.99
CA PRO A 88 5.62 -5.59 4.99
C PRO A 88 4.51 -6.53 4.50
N GLY A 89 3.65 -7.00 5.42
CA GLY A 89 2.52 -7.87 5.10
C GLY A 89 1.49 -7.15 4.22
N ALA A 90 1.16 -5.90 4.58
CA ALA A 90 0.26 -5.07 3.79
C ALA A 90 0.82 -4.76 2.40
N ILE A 91 2.11 -4.39 2.27
CA ILE A 91 2.77 -4.15 0.98
C ILE A 91 2.68 -5.38 0.08
N ARG A 92 2.95 -6.57 0.64
CA ARG A 92 2.88 -7.83 -0.13
C ARG A 92 1.46 -8.13 -0.60
N LEU A 93 0.45 -7.87 0.24
CA LEU A 93 -0.95 -8.01 -0.16
C LEU A 93 -1.31 -7.03 -1.29
N LEU A 94 -0.92 -5.76 -1.17
CA LEU A 94 -1.14 -4.75 -2.21
C LEU A 94 -0.47 -5.14 -3.55
N ASP A 95 0.75 -5.69 -3.51
CA ASP A 95 1.43 -6.17 -4.72
C ASP A 95 0.69 -7.37 -5.35
N THR A 96 0.15 -8.25 -4.51
CA THR A 96 -0.63 -9.42 -4.95
C THR A 96 -1.92 -8.98 -5.64
N VAL A 97 -2.68 -8.06 -5.03
CA VAL A 97 -3.89 -7.50 -5.63
C VAL A 97 -3.55 -6.73 -6.91
N SER A 98 -2.43 -6.01 -6.96
CA SER A 98 -1.97 -5.32 -8.18
C SER A 98 -1.74 -6.31 -9.33
N ALA A 99 -1.06 -7.43 -9.07
CA ALA A 99 -0.83 -8.48 -10.06
C ALA A 99 -2.13 -9.12 -10.53
N TRP A 100 -3.07 -9.38 -9.62
CA TRP A 100 -4.37 -9.94 -9.97
C TRP A 100 -5.20 -8.99 -10.85
N MET A 101 -5.23 -7.69 -10.52
CA MET A 101 -5.91 -6.68 -11.33
C MET A 101 -5.30 -6.55 -12.74
N GLU A 102 -3.97 -6.64 -12.86
CA GLU A 102 -3.27 -6.65 -14.15
C GLU A 102 -3.65 -7.89 -14.98
N GLU A 103 -3.68 -9.06 -14.35
CA GLU A 103 -4.09 -10.32 -14.98
C GLU A 103 -5.53 -10.23 -15.49
N GLN A 104 -6.46 -9.73 -14.68
CA GLN A 104 -7.85 -9.57 -15.07
C GLN A 104 -7.99 -8.63 -16.27
N ALA A 105 -7.32 -7.47 -16.22
CA ALA A 105 -7.34 -6.51 -17.32
C ALA A 105 -6.74 -7.08 -18.62
N ARG A 106 -5.80 -8.02 -18.54
CA ARG A 106 -5.28 -8.74 -19.71
C ARG A 106 -6.31 -9.72 -20.29
N ARG A 107 -7.00 -10.47 -19.43
CA ARG A 107 -8.03 -11.43 -19.86
C ARG A 107 -9.17 -10.71 -20.58
N ASP A 108 -9.67 -9.62 -19.99
CA ASP A 108 -10.76 -8.82 -20.59
C ASP A 108 -10.40 -8.28 -21.99
N ARG A 109 -9.12 -7.94 -22.22
CA ARG A 109 -8.63 -7.49 -23.55
C ARG A 109 -8.54 -8.63 -24.56
N SER A 110 -8.14 -9.82 -24.14
CA SER A 110 -8.06 -11.00 -25.02
C SER A 110 -9.43 -11.46 -25.47
N ASP A 111 -10.45 -11.37 -24.61
CA ASP A 111 -11.82 -11.79 -24.91
C ASP A 111 -12.59 -10.76 -25.79
N SER A 112 -12.03 -9.56 -25.98
CA SER A 112 -12.60 -8.48 -26.79
C SER A 112 -12.04 -8.42 -28.22
N LEU A 113 -11.15 -9.35 -28.61
CA LEU A 113 -10.51 -9.47 -29.92
C LEU A 113 -11.02 -10.71 -30.67
#